data_AF-A0A534VIB6-F1
#
_entry.id   AF-A0A534VIB6-F1
#
_cell.length_a   1.000
_cell.length_b   1.000
_cell.length_c   1.000
_cell.angle_alpha   90.00
_cell.angle_beta   90.00
_cell.angle_gamma   90.00
#
_symmetry.space_group_name_H-M   'P 1'
#
loop_
_entity.id
_entity.type
_entity.pdbx_description
1 polymer ?
#
loop_
_entity_poly.entity_id
_entity_poly.type
_entity_poly.pdbx_seq_one_letter_code
_entity_poly.pdbx_strand_id
1 'polypeptide(L)'
;MLLATGIPTRCLSVLAAALLAVPAAAYEAVQVSDGGSIKGKVLYQGEIATKKIIPTKDAETCGAMREEPLIVVGSDKGVQDVVVYLKEVQKGPALPNPAKKPEINNHNCQFEPHVQAI
;
A
#
# COMPACT_ATOMS: atom_id res chain seq x y z
N MET A 1 -12.91 68.29 -32.30
CA MET A 1 -11.72 68.66 -31.51
C MET A 1 -11.26 67.39 -30.80
N LEU A 2 -10.32 66.67 -31.42
CA LEU A 2 -8.99 66.31 -30.88
C LEU A 2 -9.10 65.45 -29.60
N LEU A 3 -8.61 64.20 -29.49
CA LEU A 3 -7.56 63.49 -30.22
C LEU A 3 -7.75 61.97 -30.05
N ALA A 4 -7.50 61.25 -31.13
CA ALA A 4 -7.16 59.84 -31.11
C ALA A 4 -5.73 59.64 -30.57
N THR A 5 -5.56 58.70 -29.63
CA THR A 5 -4.32 57.93 -29.38
C THR A 5 -4.83 56.58 -28.84
N GLY A 6 -4.63 55.42 -29.47
CA GLY A 6 -3.36 54.86 -29.91
C GLY A 6 -2.82 53.94 -28.80
N ILE A 7 -3.49 52.80 -28.54
CA ILE A 7 -2.95 51.75 -27.65
C ILE A 7 -2.71 50.49 -28.50
N PRO A 8 -1.47 49.97 -28.55
CA PRO A 8 -1.06 48.96 -29.51
C PRO A 8 -1.66 47.58 -29.20
N THR A 9 -2.14 46.96 -30.27
CA THR A 9 -2.64 45.60 -30.40
C THR A 9 -1.55 44.56 -30.08
N ARG A 10 -1.18 44.36 -28.81
CA ARG A 10 -0.36 43.22 -28.35
C ARG A 10 -0.73 42.81 -26.92
N CYS A 11 -1.90 42.20 -26.79
CA CYS A 11 -2.29 41.33 -25.69
C CYS A 11 -2.88 40.09 -26.37
N LEU A 12 -2.67 38.85 -26.00
CA LEU A 12 -1.96 38.22 -24.89
C LEU A 12 -2.16 36.73 -25.23
N SER A 13 -1.13 36.04 -25.70
CA SER A 13 -1.27 34.60 -25.99
C SER A 13 -0.13 33.85 -25.32
N VAL A 14 -0.03 33.99 -23.99
CA VAL A 14 0.61 32.95 -23.19
C VAL A 14 -0.40 31.80 -23.15
N LEU A 15 -0.22 30.83 -24.04
CA LEU A 15 -0.95 29.57 -23.99
C LEU A 15 -0.48 28.84 -22.73
N ALA A 16 -1.16 29.11 -21.60
CA ALA A 16 -0.96 28.37 -20.38
C ALA A 16 -1.36 26.92 -20.65
N ALA A 17 -0.36 26.07 -20.89
CA ALA A 17 -0.52 24.63 -20.82
C ALA A 17 -0.81 24.27 -19.36
N ALA A 18 -2.07 24.43 -18.95
CA ALA A 18 -2.56 23.81 -17.74
C ALA A 18 -2.44 22.30 -17.98
N LEU A 19 -1.39 21.68 -17.43
CA LEU A 19 -1.37 20.24 -17.27
C LEU A 19 -2.62 19.89 -16.46
N LEU A 20 -3.64 19.36 -17.15
CA LEU A 20 -4.78 18.72 -16.52
C LEU A 20 -4.23 17.51 -15.77
N ALA A 21 -3.90 17.70 -14.50
CA ALA A 21 -3.74 16.59 -13.57
C ALA A 21 -5.10 15.89 -13.54
N VAL A 22 -5.22 14.78 -14.26
CA VAL A 22 -6.41 13.94 -14.20
C VAL A 22 -6.45 13.40 -12.76
N PRO A 23 -7.44 13.79 -11.93
CA PRO A 23 -7.51 13.25 -10.59
C PRO A 23 -7.75 11.74 -10.70
N ALA A 24 -6.94 10.95 -10.00
CA ALA A 24 -7.21 9.53 -9.85
C ALA A 24 -8.59 9.37 -9.19
N ALA A 25 -9.48 8.60 -9.83
CA ALA A 25 -10.81 8.36 -9.29
C ALA A 25 -10.69 7.67 -7.92
N ALA A 26 -11.31 8.26 -6.90
CA ALA A 26 -11.41 7.65 -5.58
C ALA A 26 -12.30 6.40 -5.64
N TYR A 27 -12.09 5.49 -4.70
CA TYR A 27 -12.96 4.33 -4.53
C TYR A 27 -14.41 4.76 -4.23
N GLU A 28 -15.36 4.24 -4.99
CA GLU A 28 -16.79 4.50 -4.82
C GLU A 28 -17.48 3.26 -4.23
N ALA A 29 -18.09 3.43 -3.05
CA ALA A 29 -18.90 2.39 -2.43
C ALA A 29 -20.24 2.24 -3.17
N VAL A 30 -20.49 1.07 -3.75
CA VAL A 30 -21.71 0.71 -4.47
C VAL A 30 -22.21 -0.66 -4.01
N GLN A 31 -23.51 -0.92 -4.17
CA GLN A 31 -24.06 -2.25 -3.96
C GLN A 31 -23.64 -3.17 -5.11
N VAL A 32 -23.14 -4.37 -4.80
CA VAL A 32 -22.73 -5.38 -5.79
C VAL A 32 -23.65 -6.59 -5.63
N SER A 33 -24.54 -6.82 -6.61
CA SER A 33 -25.49 -7.95 -6.62
C SER A 33 -24.86 -9.26 -7.13
N ASP A 34 -23.95 -9.17 -8.09
CA ASP A 34 -23.40 -10.32 -8.83
C ASP A 34 -21.90 -10.49 -8.55
N GLY A 35 -21.54 -10.46 -7.26
CA GLY A 35 -20.16 -10.62 -6.81
C GLY A 35 -19.64 -12.06 -6.89
N GLY A 36 -18.32 -12.22 -6.79
CA GLY A 36 -17.64 -13.51 -6.73
C GLY A 36 -16.86 -13.73 -5.43
N SER A 37 -16.33 -14.93 -5.23
CA SER A 37 -15.45 -15.26 -4.10
C SER A 37 -14.13 -15.85 -4.61
N ILE A 38 -13.01 -15.35 -4.07
CA ILE A 38 -11.69 -15.95 -4.27
C ILE A 38 -11.37 -16.79 -3.03
N LYS A 39 -11.08 -18.07 -3.23
CA LYS A 39 -10.67 -18.99 -2.16
C LYS A 39 -9.45 -19.75 -2.64
N GLY A 40 -8.46 -19.90 -1.76
CA GLY A 40 -7.24 -20.62 -2.08
C GLY A 40 -6.32 -20.75 -0.88
N LYS A 41 -5.26 -21.54 -1.06
CA LYS A 41 -4.18 -21.73 -0.10
C LYS A 41 -2.85 -21.52 -0.82
N VAL A 42 -1.99 -20.68 -0.27
CA VAL A 42 -0.65 -20.46 -0.81
C VAL A 42 0.29 -21.48 -0.19
N LEU A 43 0.95 -22.26 -1.04
CA LEU A 43 1.93 -23.26 -0.63
C LEU A 43 3.33 -22.86 -1.07
N TYR A 44 4.30 -23.02 -0.18
CA TYR A 44 5.71 -22.81 -0.48
C TYR A 44 6.39 -24.13 -0.85
N GLN A 45 6.91 -24.21 -2.09
CA GLN A 45 7.52 -25.43 -2.65
C GLN A 45 9.06 -25.40 -2.67
N GLY A 46 9.68 -24.52 -1.90
CA GLY A 46 11.14 -24.37 -1.83
C GLY A 46 11.73 -24.73 -0.47
N GLU A 47 13.05 -24.60 -0.38
CA GLU A 47 13.76 -24.60 0.90
C GLU A 47 13.53 -23.28 1.63
N ILE A 48 13.26 -23.35 2.93
CA ILE A 48 13.03 -22.16 3.75
C ILE A 48 14.40 -21.59 4.13
N ALA A 49 14.84 -20.59 3.38
CA ALA A 49 16.06 -19.87 3.70
C ALA A 49 15.89 -19.03 4.97
N THR A 50 16.95 -18.94 5.78
CA THR A 50 17.04 -18.01 6.90
C THR A 50 18.01 -16.88 6.58
N LYS A 51 17.75 -15.72 7.19
CA LYS A 51 18.69 -14.61 7.24
C LYS A 51 19.21 -14.47 8.67
N LYS A 52 20.51 -14.21 8.76
CA LYS A 52 21.16 -13.90 10.02
C LYS A 52 21.03 -12.42 10.33
N ILE A 53 20.40 -12.09 11.44
CA ILE A 53 20.29 -10.73 11.95
C ILE A 53 21.31 -10.54 13.08
N ILE A 54 22.16 -9.53 12.90
CA ILE A 54 23.18 -9.14 13.88
C ILE A 54 22.93 -7.67 14.24
N PRO A 55 22.30 -7.38 15.39
CA PRO A 55 22.18 -6.01 15.86
C PRO A 55 23.57 -5.38 16.06
N THR A 56 23.87 -4.31 15.31
CA THR A 56 25.14 -3.57 15.41
C THR A 56 25.02 -2.27 16.20
N LYS A 57 23.78 -1.87 16.51
CA LYS A 57 23.38 -0.70 17.30
C LYS A 57 22.26 -1.10 18.25
N ASP A 58 22.21 -0.44 19.41
CA ASP A 58 21.17 -0.58 20.43
C ASP A 58 20.87 -2.04 20.78
N ALA A 59 21.93 -2.83 21.00
CA ALA A 59 21.82 -4.27 21.24
C ALA A 59 21.00 -4.60 22.50
N GLU A 60 21.02 -3.71 23.49
CA GLU A 60 20.18 -3.78 24.68
C GLU A 60 18.68 -3.69 24.38
N THR A 61 18.31 -3.05 23.26
CA THR A 61 16.91 -2.90 22.81
C THR A 61 16.56 -3.93 21.74
N CYS A 62 17.44 -4.19 20.77
CA CYS A 62 17.18 -5.12 19.66
C CYS A 62 17.43 -6.59 20.02
N GLY A 63 18.09 -6.86 21.15
CA GLY A 63 18.41 -8.21 21.61
C GLY A 63 19.65 -8.82 20.95
N ALA A 64 19.79 -10.14 21.11
CA ALA A 64 20.92 -10.89 20.61
C ALA A 64 20.84 -11.18 19.09
N MET A 65 21.95 -11.67 18.55
CA MET A 65 22.02 -12.25 17.21
C MET A 65 20.99 -13.38 17.06
N ARG A 66 20.29 -13.41 15.92
CA ARG A 66 19.23 -14.37 15.64
C ARG A 66 19.15 -14.76 14.17
N GLU A 67 18.63 -15.95 13.92
CA GLU A 67 18.24 -16.40 12.58
C GLU A 67 16.74 -16.15 12.42
N GLU A 68 16.34 -15.50 11.34
CA GLU A 68 14.95 -15.27 11.00
C GLU A 68 14.64 -15.96 9.66
N PRO A 69 13.55 -16.74 9.55
CA PRO A 69 13.13 -17.26 8.26
C PRO A 69 12.71 -16.11 7.33
N LEU A 70 13.02 -16.22 6.03
CA LEU A 70 12.53 -15.25 5.03
C LEU A 70 11.04 -15.40 4.76
N ILE A 71 10.49 -16.57 5.06
CA ILE A 71 9.08 -16.90 4.90
C ILE A 71 8.69 -17.87 6.02
N VAL A 72 7.58 -17.59 6.68
CA VAL A 72 7.05 -18.50 7.71
C VAL A 72 6.08 -19.47 7.07
N VAL A 73 6.33 -20.76 7.26
CA VAL A 73 5.62 -21.85 6.59
C VAL A 73 5.21 -22.90 7.61
N GLY A 74 3.95 -23.33 7.56
CA GLY A 74 3.41 -24.40 8.41
C GLY A 74 3.88 -25.80 8.00
N SER A 75 3.55 -26.81 8.81
CA SER A 75 3.90 -28.21 8.56
C SER A 75 3.33 -28.75 7.23
N ASP A 76 2.23 -28.18 6.77
CA ASP A 76 1.54 -28.49 5.52
C ASP A 76 2.02 -27.66 4.32
N LYS A 77 3.16 -26.98 4.45
CA LYS A 77 3.72 -26.04 3.46
C LYS A 77 2.88 -24.78 3.21
N GLY A 78 1.87 -24.51 4.03
CA GLY A 78 1.08 -23.27 3.96
C GLY A 78 1.90 -22.05 4.38
N VAL A 79 1.84 -20.98 3.58
CA VAL A 79 2.49 -19.70 3.89
C VAL A 79 1.66 -18.91 4.90
N GLN A 80 2.30 -18.42 5.96
CA GLN A 80 1.69 -17.49 6.91
C GLN A 80 1.68 -16.06 6.35
N ASP A 81 0.79 -15.20 6.87
CA ASP A 81 0.79 -13.75 6.60
C ASP A 81 0.55 -13.37 5.12
N VAL A 82 -0.22 -14.17 4.40
CA VAL A 82 -0.59 -13.93 2.99
C VAL A 82 -1.63 -12.81 2.89
N VAL A 83 -1.36 -11.81 2.06
CA VAL A 83 -2.33 -10.78 1.68
C VAL A 83 -2.77 -10.98 0.23
N VAL A 84 -4.08 -11.07 0.02
CA VAL A 84 -4.70 -11.08 -1.30
C VAL A 84 -5.50 -9.79 -1.47
N TYR A 85 -5.24 -9.06 -2.55
CA TYR A 85 -5.94 -7.81 -2.84
C TYR A 85 -6.30 -7.73 -4.33
N LEU A 86 -7.34 -6.95 -4.62
CA LEU A 86 -7.73 -6.63 -5.99
C LEU A 86 -7.09 -5.29 -6.38
N LYS A 87 -6.41 -5.26 -7.53
CA LYS A 87 -5.78 -4.04 -8.06
C LYS A 87 -6.79 -3.26 -8.91
N GLU A 88 -6.67 -1.94 -8.93
CA GLU A 88 -7.41 -1.03 -9.84
C GLU A 88 -8.95 -1.09 -9.70
N VAL A 89 -9.46 -1.51 -8.54
CA VAL A 89 -10.89 -1.49 -8.23
C VAL A 89 -11.33 -0.06 -7.90
N GLN A 90 -12.14 0.52 -8.79
CA GLN A 90 -12.67 1.88 -8.61
C GLN A 90 -14.02 1.89 -7.91
N LYS A 91 -14.82 0.82 -8.03
CA LYS A 91 -16.13 0.69 -7.42
C LYS A 91 -16.32 -0.70 -6.82
N GLY A 92 -16.92 -0.77 -5.64
CA GLY A 92 -17.20 -2.05 -4.98
C GLY A 92 -18.00 -1.86 -3.69
N PRO A 93 -18.21 -2.92 -2.88
CA PRO A 93 -18.92 -2.82 -1.61
C PRO A 93 -18.21 -1.88 -0.63
N ALA A 94 -18.93 -1.26 0.30
CA ALA A 94 -18.28 -0.45 1.35
C ALA A 94 -17.18 -1.27 2.04
N LEU A 95 -15.97 -0.69 2.14
CA LEU A 95 -14.87 -1.34 2.83
C LEU A 95 -15.25 -1.50 4.31
N PRO A 96 -15.10 -2.71 4.88
CA PRO A 96 -15.46 -2.93 6.27
C PRO A 96 -14.56 -2.09 7.18
N ASN A 97 -15.13 -1.54 8.25
CA ASN A 97 -14.30 -0.98 9.31
C ASN A 97 -13.50 -2.12 9.97
N PRO A 98 -12.21 -1.91 10.26
CA PRO A 98 -11.41 -2.93 10.93
C PRO A 98 -12.03 -3.23 12.30
N ALA A 99 -12.16 -4.53 12.61
CA ALA A 99 -12.80 -5.00 13.84
C ALA A 99 -12.06 -4.57 15.13
N LYS A 100 -10.78 -4.23 15.00
CA LYS A 100 -9.93 -3.69 16.06
C LYS A 100 -9.09 -2.56 15.48
N LYS A 101 -8.62 -1.67 16.36
CA LYS A 101 -7.63 -0.68 15.97
C LYS A 101 -6.38 -1.39 15.42
N PRO A 102 -5.92 -1.04 14.22
CA PRO A 102 -4.66 -1.56 13.70
C PRO A 102 -3.51 -1.13 14.61
N GLU A 103 -2.76 -2.10 15.08
CA GLU A 103 -1.57 -1.91 15.91
C GLU A 103 -0.45 -2.79 15.38
N ILE A 104 0.72 -2.17 15.16
CA ILE A 104 1.97 -2.84 14.83
C ILE A 104 3.01 -2.39 15.85
N ASN A 105 3.55 -3.35 16.59
CA ASN A 105 4.53 -3.08 17.64
C ASN A 105 5.93 -3.37 17.12
N ASN A 106 6.89 -2.48 17.37
CA ASN A 106 8.29 -2.79 17.16
C ASN A 106 8.90 -3.23 18.49
N HIS A 107 9.03 -4.54 18.67
CA HIS A 107 9.56 -5.14 19.88
C HIS A 107 10.81 -5.94 19.54
N ASN A 108 11.91 -5.68 20.24
CA ASN A 108 13.22 -6.26 19.93
C ASN A 108 13.62 -6.09 18.46
N CYS A 109 13.28 -4.95 17.86
CA CYS A 109 13.57 -4.69 16.44
C CYS A 109 12.89 -5.72 15.50
N GLN A 110 11.70 -6.19 15.90
CA GLN A 110 10.79 -7.03 15.11
C GLN A 110 9.41 -6.40 15.13
N PHE A 111 8.74 -6.42 13.98
CA PHE A 111 7.36 -5.97 13.89
C PHE A 111 6.40 -7.10 14.22
N GLU A 112 5.57 -6.88 15.24
CA GLU A 112 4.55 -7.80 15.71
C GLU A 112 3.16 -7.12 15.61
N PRO A 113 2.24 -7.62 14.78
CA PRO A 113 2.42 -8.73 13.82
C PRO A 113 3.36 -8.34 12.67
N HIS A 114 3.89 -9.36 11.98
CA HIS A 114 4.78 -9.14 10.83
C HIS A 114 4.06 -8.50 9.64
N VAL A 115 2.79 -8.83 9.45
CA VAL A 115 1.89 -8.27 8.44
C VAL A 115 0.57 -7.90 9.08
N GLN A 116 0.03 -6.74 8.69
CA GLN A 116 -1.30 -6.28 9.07
C GLN A 116 -1.99 -5.66 7.86
N ALA A 117 -3.18 -6.17 7.52
CA ALA A 117 -4.06 -5.59 6.51
C ALA A 117 -5.19 -4.82 7.21
N ILE A 118 -5.59 -3.68 6.65
CA ILE A 118 -6.62 -2.78 7.18
C ILE A 118 -7.70 -2.48 6.14
#